data_AF-A0A6H5KIE4-F1
#
_entry.id   AF-A0A6H5KIE4-F1
#
_cell.length_a   1.000
_cell.length_b   1.000
_cell.length_c   1.000
_cell.angle_alpha   90.00
_cell.angle_beta   90.00
_cell.angle_gamma   90.00
#
_symmetry.space_group_name_H-M   'P 1'
#
loop_
_entity.id
_entity.type
_entity.pdbx_description
1 polymer ?
#
loop_
_entity_poly.entity_id
_entity_poly.type
_entity_poly.pdbx_seq_one_letter_code
_entity_poly.pdbx_strand_id
1 'polypeptide(L)'
;MGEPYYIYGDPAYQASPWLMAPFRGVLTALAEAFNPEMSAVRVSVEWGFGRVVALWSYIDYQKKQQVGLSACGLGKQYKVAGILTNCQCCFYPNQTSTFFGVPPPSLRAYLVEKG
;
A
#
# COMPACT_ATOMS: atom_id res chain seq x y z
N MET A 1 16.33 -8.62 23.66
CA MET A 1 16.77 -7.88 22.45
C MET A 1 15.62 -7.94 21.47
N GLY A 2 15.17 -6.82 20.91
CA GLY A 2 14.04 -6.80 19.98
C GLY A 2 14.49 -7.19 18.57
N GLU A 3 13.65 -7.89 17.83
CA GLU A 3 13.89 -8.20 16.42
C GLU A 3 13.77 -6.92 15.58
N PRO A 4 14.75 -6.59 14.72
CA PRO A 4 14.67 -5.43 13.84
C PRO A 4 13.68 -5.69 12.70
N TYR A 5 12.73 -4.76 12.51
CA TYR A 5 11.79 -4.79 11.39
C TYR A 5 12.29 -3.89 10.26
N TYR A 6 12.15 -4.36 9.02
CA TYR A 6 12.52 -3.63 7.80
C TYR A 6 11.30 -3.39 6.93
N ILE A 7 11.26 -2.23 6.27
CA ILE A 7 10.30 -1.95 5.20
C ILE A 7 10.84 -2.58 3.92
N TYR A 8 10.01 -3.27 3.16
CA TYR A 8 10.38 -3.77 1.84
C TYR A 8 9.89 -2.80 0.76
N GLY A 9 10.84 -2.20 0.05
CA GLY A 9 10.59 -1.21 -0.98
C GLY A 9 10.62 -1.77 -2.41
N ASP A 10 10.15 -0.95 -3.33
CA ASP A 10 10.33 -1.20 -4.76
C ASP A 10 11.84 -1.25 -5.13
N PRO A 11 12.23 -2.07 -6.12
CA PRO A 11 13.60 -2.07 -6.64
C PRO A 11 14.20 -0.69 -6.95
N ALA A 12 13.40 0.33 -7.27
CA ALA A 12 13.88 1.68 -7.52
C ALA A 12 14.49 2.37 -6.29
N TYR A 13 14.17 1.90 -5.08
CA TYR A 13 14.72 2.46 -3.85
C TYR A 13 16.11 1.90 -3.54
N GLN A 14 16.99 2.76 -3.03
CA GLN A 14 18.27 2.35 -2.49
C GLN A 14 18.08 1.70 -1.12
N ALA A 15 18.80 0.61 -0.88
CA ALA A 15 18.78 -0.06 0.42
C ALA A 15 19.28 0.89 1.52
N SER A 16 18.60 0.89 2.66
CA SER A 16 18.96 1.67 3.84
C SER A 16 18.83 0.80 5.10
N PRO A 17 19.31 1.24 6.28
CA PRO A 17 19.17 0.47 7.53
C PRO A 17 17.73 0.09 7.90
N TRP A 18 16.73 0.72 7.28
CA TRP A 18 15.31 0.52 7.55
C TRP A 18 14.51 0.09 6.31
N LEU A 19 15.17 0.05 5.14
CA LEU A 19 14.53 -0.21 3.84
C LEU A 19 15.33 -1.26 3.07
N MET A 20 14.70 -2.41 2.84
CA MET A 20 15.21 -3.48 2.00
C MET A 20 14.62 -3.35 0.59
N ALA A 21 15.37 -3.80 -0.40
CA ALA A 21 14.94 -3.91 -1.80
C ALA A 21 15.27 -5.33 -2.31
N PRO A 22 14.70 -5.77 -3.44
CA PRO A 22 15.07 -7.05 -4.03
C PRO A 22 16.58 -7.19 -4.23
N PHE A 23 17.12 -8.37 -3.93
CA PHE A 23 18.53 -8.68 -4.18
C PHE A 23 18.80 -8.67 -5.69
N ARG A 24 19.97 -8.17 -6.10
CA ARG A 24 20.39 -8.04 -7.50
C ARG A 24 21.80 -8.60 -7.70
N GLY A 25 22.13 -9.01 -8.93
CA GLY A 25 23.46 -9.50 -9.30
C GLY A 25 23.56 -11.03 -9.23
N VAL A 26 24.72 -11.55 -8.83
CA VAL A 26 24.91 -12.98 -8.59
C VAL A 26 24.25 -13.33 -7.25
N LEU A 27 23.13 -14.04 -7.33
CA LEU A 27 22.29 -14.33 -6.17
C LEU A 27 22.71 -15.66 -5.53
N THR A 28 22.64 -15.71 -4.20
CA THR A 28 22.67 -16.98 -3.48
C THR A 28 21.31 -17.66 -3.63
N ALA A 29 21.26 -18.99 -3.46
CA ALA A 29 19.99 -19.73 -3.51
C ALA A 29 18.92 -19.16 -2.55
N LEU A 30 19.34 -18.63 -1.39
CA LEU A 30 18.46 -17.96 -0.45
C LEU A 30 17.89 -16.65 -1.00
N ALA A 31 18.73 -15.83 -1.64
CA ALA A 31 18.31 -14.56 -2.24
C ALA A 31 17.39 -14.77 -3.46
N GLU A 32 17.62 -15.84 -4.23
CA GLU A 32 16.75 -16.24 -5.34
C GLU A 32 15.36 -16.68 -4.85
N ALA A 33 15.27 -17.40 -3.73
CA ALA A 33 14.00 -17.79 -3.14
C ALA A 33 13.27 -16.62 -2.46
N PHE A 34 14.01 -15.70 -1.85
CA PHE A 34 13.44 -14.56 -1.12
C PHE A 34 12.74 -13.53 -2.02
N ASN A 35 13.35 -13.20 -3.16
CA ASN A 35 12.82 -12.18 -4.08
C ASN A 35 11.37 -12.43 -4.54
N PRO A 36 10.97 -13.63 -5.01
CA PRO A 36 9.60 -13.89 -5.44
C PRO A 36 8.59 -13.83 -4.29
N GLU A 37 8.95 -14.35 -3.10
CA GLU A 37 8.09 -14.28 -1.91
C GLU A 37 7.77 -12.83 -1.55
N MET A 38 8.80 -11.98 -1.48
CA MET A 38 8.61 -10.56 -1.18
C MET A 38 7.92 -9.81 -2.32
N SER A 39 8.13 -10.21 -3.58
CA SER A 39 7.41 -9.64 -4.70
C SER A 39 5.91 -9.93 -4.62
N ALA A 40 5.50 -11.12 -4.17
CA ALA A 40 4.09 -11.46 -3.98
C ALA A 40 3.43 -10.58 -2.90
N VAL A 41 4.14 -10.34 -1.79
CA VAL A 41 3.66 -9.42 -0.74
C VAL A 41 3.55 -7.99 -1.27
N ARG A 42 4.52 -7.52 -2.09
CA ARG A 42 4.47 -6.17 -2.70
C ARG A 42 3.24 -5.98 -3.59
N VAL A 43 2.84 -7.00 -4.36
CA VAL A 43 1.64 -6.95 -5.21
C VAL A 43 0.37 -6.64 -4.40
N SER A 44 0.31 -7.05 -3.13
CA SER A 44 -0.83 -6.73 -2.26
C SER A 44 -1.01 -5.21 -2.01
N VAL A 45 0.07 -4.44 -2.09
CA VAL A 45 0.05 -2.97 -1.98
C VAL A 45 -0.54 -2.36 -3.25
N GLU A 46 -0.19 -2.90 -4.42
CA GLU A 46 -0.71 -2.47 -5.73
C GLU A 46 -2.24 -2.64 -5.82
N TRP A 47 -2.79 -3.70 -5.22
CA TRP A 47 -4.25 -3.88 -5.12
C TRP A 47 -4.92 -2.73 -4.35
N GLY A 48 -4.29 -2.23 -3.29
CA GLY A 48 -4.77 -1.08 -2.53
C GLY A 48 -4.80 0.20 -3.38
N PHE A 49 -3.69 0.48 -4.09
CA PHE A 49 -3.61 1.60 -5.03
C PHE A 49 -4.67 1.50 -6.12
N GLY A 50 -4.81 0.32 -6.73
CA GLY A 50 -5.81 0.06 -7.77
C GLY A 50 -7.23 0.27 -7.28
N ARG A 51 -7.55 -0.15 -6.05
CA ARG A 51 -8.90 0.05 -5.46
C ARG A 51 -9.20 1.52 -5.21
N VAL A 52 -8.23 2.30 -4.74
CA VAL A 52 -8.41 3.75 -4.55
C VAL A 52 -8.73 4.42 -5.88
N VAL A 53 -7.96 4.15 -6.94
CA VAL A 53 -8.20 4.73 -8.27
C VAL A 53 -9.53 4.26 -8.86
N ALA A 54 -9.89 2.99 -8.68
CA ALA A 54 -11.14 2.43 -9.17
C ALA A 54 -12.39 3.04 -8.51
N LEU A 55 -12.35 3.30 -7.20
CA LEU A 55 -13.45 3.92 -6.47
C LEU A 55 -13.50 5.44 -6.66
N TRP A 56 -12.34 6.07 -6.81
CA TRP A 56 -12.21 7.53 -6.78
C TRP A 56 -11.48 8.04 -8.03
N SER A 57 -12.09 7.87 -9.20
CA SER A 57 -11.54 8.25 -10.52
C SER A 57 -11.09 9.72 -10.60
N TYR A 58 -11.64 10.59 -9.77
CA TYR A 58 -11.24 11.99 -9.66
C TYR A 58 -9.76 12.17 -9.25
N ILE A 59 -9.19 11.21 -8.52
CA ILE A 59 -7.78 11.23 -8.10
C ILE A 59 -6.83 11.00 -9.27
N ASP A 60 -7.24 10.17 -10.22
CA ASP A 60 -6.44 9.83 -11.41
C ASP A 60 -6.68 10.82 -12.57
N TYR A 61 -7.60 11.78 -12.40
CA TYR A 61 -7.94 12.72 -13.45
C TYR A 61 -6.91 13.86 -13.57
N GLN A 62 -5.83 13.58 -14.31
CA GLN A 62 -4.68 14.47 -14.51
C GLN A 62 -5.05 15.91 -14.90
N LYS A 63 -6.08 16.10 -15.74
CA LYS A 63 -6.54 17.43 -16.18
C LYS A 63 -7.07 18.32 -15.05
N LYS A 64 -7.44 17.76 -13.89
CA LYS A 64 -7.87 18.51 -12.68
C LYS A 64 -6.87 18.40 -11.52
N GLN A 65 -5.73 17.75 -11.73
CA GLN A 65 -4.65 17.62 -10.74
C GLN A 65 -3.49 18.55 -11.11
N GLN A 66 -3.80 19.84 -11.24
CA GLN A 66 -2.80 20.86 -11.52
C GLN A 66 -2.18 21.34 -10.21
N VAL A 67 -0.89 21.05 -10.03
CA VAL A 67 -0.12 21.48 -8.86
C VAL A 67 -0.21 23.00 -8.75
N GLY A 68 -0.76 23.50 -7.64
CA GLY A 68 -0.92 24.94 -7.37
C GLY A 68 -2.22 25.58 -7.88
N LEU A 69 -3.02 24.89 -8.69
CA LEU A 69 -4.29 25.41 -9.23
C LEU A 69 -5.53 24.63 -8.74
N SER A 70 -5.36 23.38 -8.32
CA SER A 70 -6.44 22.58 -7.74
C SER A 70 -6.67 22.97 -6.27
N ALA A 71 -7.91 23.30 -5.91
CA ALA A 71 -8.30 23.84 -4.60
C ALA A 71 -7.84 23.02 -3.37
N CYS A 72 -7.68 21.69 -3.51
CA CYS A 72 -7.29 20.81 -2.40
C CYS A 72 -5.94 20.10 -2.58
N GLY A 73 -5.34 20.13 -3.78
CA GLY A 73 -4.12 19.37 -4.11
C GLY A 73 -4.29 17.85 -4.03
N LEU A 74 -3.57 17.13 -4.90
CA LEU A 74 -3.68 15.66 -5.03
C LEU A 74 -3.42 14.93 -3.71
N GLY A 75 -2.44 15.38 -2.92
CA GLY A 75 -2.06 14.73 -1.67
C GLY A 75 -3.17 14.69 -0.61
N LYS A 76 -3.97 15.75 -0.47
CA LYS A 76 -5.10 15.75 0.49
C LYS A 76 -6.24 14.89 0.01
N GLN A 77 -6.54 14.96 -1.29
CA GLN A 77 -7.58 14.14 -1.91
C GLN A 77 -7.27 12.65 -1.79
N TYR A 78 -6.01 12.28 -2.03
CA TYR A 78 -5.54 10.90 -1.89
C TYR A 78 -5.69 10.39 -0.46
N LYS A 79 -5.32 11.20 0.56
CA LYS A 79 -5.50 10.83 1.97
C LYS A 79 -6.97 10.57 2.30
N VAL A 80 -7.87 11.47 1.90
CA VAL A 80 -9.31 11.32 2.15
C VAL A 80 -9.86 10.08 1.46
N ALA A 81 -9.52 9.87 0.18
CA ALA A 81 -9.95 8.69 -0.54
C ALA A 81 -9.37 7.38 0.03
N GLY A 82 -8.15 7.39 0.55
CA GLY A 82 -7.59 6.25 1.27
C GLY A 82 -8.45 5.87 2.48
N ILE A 83 -8.81 6.86 3.32
CA ILE A 83 -9.70 6.65 4.47
C ILE A 83 -11.07 6.09 4.02
N LEU A 84 -11.69 6.72 3.01
CA LEU A 84 -12.99 6.28 2.51
C LEU A 84 -12.93 4.88 1.86
N THR A 85 -11.83 4.55 1.19
CA THR A 85 -11.58 3.21 0.64
C THR A 85 -11.48 2.18 1.76
N ASN A 86 -10.76 2.49 2.84
CA ASN A 86 -10.66 1.60 3.99
C ASN A 86 -12.01 1.40 4.68
N CYS A 87 -12.84 2.46 4.78
CA CYS A 87 -14.23 2.33 5.24
C CYS A 87 -15.04 1.39 4.33
N GLN A 88 -14.88 1.48 3.02
CA GLN A 88 -15.55 0.59 2.07
C GLN A 88 -15.06 -0.86 2.22
N CYS A 89 -13.76 -1.07 2.46
CA CYS A 89 -13.18 -2.37 2.77
C CYS A 89 -13.72 -3.00 4.05
N CYS A 90 -14.25 -2.22 5.00
CA CYS A 90 -14.90 -2.75 6.20
C CYS A 90 -16.23 -3.47 5.90
N PHE A 91 -16.89 -3.13 4.79
CA PHE A 91 -18.17 -3.72 4.41
C PHE A 91 -18.03 -4.84 3.38
N TYR A 92 -17.01 -4.76 2.52
CA TYR A 92 -16.84 -5.66 1.40
C TYR A 92 -15.48 -6.34 1.46
N PRO A 93 -15.43 -7.68 1.28
CA PRO A 93 -14.17 -8.40 1.14
C PRO A 93 -13.28 -7.74 0.08
N ASN A 94 -11.97 -7.76 0.33
CA ASN A 94 -10.98 -7.23 -0.59
C ASN A 94 -9.87 -8.26 -0.83
N GLN A 95 -9.18 -8.14 -1.97
CA GLN A 95 -8.14 -9.09 -2.37
C GLN A 95 -7.03 -9.21 -1.32
N THR A 96 -6.65 -8.10 -0.69
CA THR A 96 -5.64 -8.05 0.37
C THR A 96 -6.06 -8.87 1.60
N SER A 97 -7.29 -8.70 2.07
CA SER A 97 -7.86 -9.44 3.21
C SER A 97 -7.92 -10.94 2.92
N THR A 98 -8.37 -11.33 1.73
CA THR A 98 -8.39 -12.74 1.31
C THR A 98 -6.99 -13.33 1.22
N PHE A 99 -6.03 -12.58 0.65
CA PHE A 99 -4.64 -13.03 0.49
C PHE A 99 -3.95 -13.28 1.84
N PHE A 100 -4.14 -12.39 2.81
CA PHE A 100 -3.56 -12.55 4.15
C PHE A 100 -4.41 -13.40 5.10
N GLY A 101 -5.63 -13.78 4.70
CA GLY A 101 -6.56 -14.51 5.57
C GLY A 101 -7.02 -13.70 6.78
N VAL A 102 -6.92 -12.37 6.73
CA VAL A 102 -7.28 -11.47 7.84
C VAL A 102 -8.57 -10.74 7.48
N PRO A 103 -9.70 -10.98 8.17
CA PRO A 103 -10.95 -10.29 7.88
C PRO A 103 -10.81 -8.79 8.17
N PRO A 104 -11.50 -7.92 7.40
CA PRO A 104 -11.45 -6.49 7.66
C PRO A 104 -12.13 -6.18 9.01
N PRO A 105 -11.67 -5.13 9.72
CA PRO A 105 -12.33 -4.69 10.94
C PRO A 105 -13.74 -4.16 10.63
N SER A 106 -14.59 -4.07 11.65
CA SER A 106 -15.83 -3.31 11.53
C SER A 106 -15.54 -1.83 11.27
N LEU A 107 -16.46 -1.12 10.60
CA LEU A 107 -16.30 0.32 10.35
C LEU A 107 -16.07 1.11 11.65
N ARG A 108 -16.80 0.75 12.71
CA ARG A 108 -16.62 1.37 14.04
C ARG A 108 -15.22 1.13 14.59
N ALA A 109 -14.71 -0.10 14.50
CA ALA A 109 -13.37 -0.41 14.97
C ALA A 109 -12.27 0.28 14.15
N TYR A 110 -12.52 0.56 12.86
CA TYR A 110 -11.59 1.30 12.02
C TYR A 110 -11.55 2.80 12.33
N LEU A 111 -12.71 3.42 12.61
CA LEU A 111 -12.82 4.86 12.85
C LEU A 111 -12.58 5.28 14.31
N VAL A 112 -12.72 4.35 15.26
CA VAL A 112 -12.44 4.63 16.66
C VAL A 112 -10.92 4.57 16.86
N GLU A 113 -10.35 5.70 17.24
CA GLU A 113 -8.94 5.81 17.60
C GLU A 113 -8.61 4.81 18.72
N LYS A 114 -7.69 3.87 18.44
CA LYS A 114 -6.97 3.18 19.51
C LYS A 114 -5.82 4.09 19.92
N GLY A 115 -6.15 5.10 20.72
CA GLY A 115 -5.17 5.89 21.49
C GLY A 115 -4.57 5.04 22.59
#